data_AF-A0A7S2EIJ2-F1
#
_entry.id   AF-A0A7S2EIJ2-F1
#
_cell.length_a   1.000
_cell.length_b   1.000
_cell.length_c   1.000
_cell.angle_alpha   90.00
_cell.angle_beta   90.00
_cell.angle_gamma   90.00
#
_symmetry.space_group_name_H-M   'P 1'
#
loop_
_entity.id
_entity.type
_entity.pdbx_description
1 polymer ?
#
loop_
_entity_poly.entity_id
_entity_poly.type
_entity_poly.pdbx_seq_one_letter_code
_entity_poly.pdbx_strand_id
1 'polypeptide(L)'
;MVRSRELVEALGRNFDGAAESEDALAAAMNGTGTGPDGEEGWSLACTHGDPLKGYTCGLWELFHIVSIGVVEWNEKARQDQRITSLHAGTTLRNFIDSFFGCRECRENFVSAYDDCQFGRCDRLTDDSNADANSWREFALWLWEVHNAVNVRLLHESSERDGTSIPAAKDERNVQWPTKDSCPQCWNEDGTNRKDYLHHFLRSEYWPKDEKPNLRLRQRIKNYVITHEGELVDASVTLLSHRWVVPLAGLSVVGVIWLISEQQEKRRVGRSKKDGPIPLYK
;
A
#
# COMPACT_ATOMS: atom_id res chain seq x y z
N MET A 1 3.24 0.74 -22.17
CA MET A 1 2.44 1.21 -21.02
C MET A 1 1.74 2.56 -21.23
N VAL A 2 2.20 3.47 -22.11
CA VAL A 2 1.40 4.67 -22.53
C VAL A 2 -0.03 4.29 -22.97
N ARG A 3 -0.15 3.12 -23.62
CA ARG A 3 -1.41 2.52 -24.06
C ARG A 3 -2.43 2.22 -22.96
N SER A 4 -2.00 1.90 -21.73
CA SER A 4 -2.91 1.41 -20.69
C SER A 4 -3.85 2.51 -20.19
N ARG A 5 -3.36 3.75 -20.07
CA ARG A 5 -4.17 4.90 -19.65
C ARG A 5 -5.19 5.29 -20.71
N GLU A 6 -4.77 5.40 -21.97
CA GLU A 6 -5.66 5.77 -23.09
C GLU A 6 -6.78 4.74 -23.27
N LEU A 7 -6.45 3.45 -23.13
CA LEU A 7 -7.43 2.37 -23.15
C LEU A 7 -8.45 2.48 -22.02
N VAL A 8 -8.00 2.70 -20.78
CA VAL A 8 -8.90 2.85 -19.62
C VAL A 8 -9.82 4.05 -19.80
N GLU A 9 -9.31 5.20 -20.27
CA GLU A 9 -10.12 6.38 -20.55
C GLU A 9 -11.13 6.13 -21.70
N ALA A 10 -10.76 5.36 -22.73
CA ALA A 10 -11.64 5.01 -23.83
C ALA A 10 -12.76 4.04 -23.42
N LEU A 11 -12.42 2.98 -22.69
CA LEU A 11 -13.38 2.02 -22.15
C LEU A 11 -14.33 2.70 -21.16
N GLY A 12 -13.83 3.61 -20.31
CA GLY A 12 -14.66 4.37 -19.38
C GLY A 12 -15.70 5.26 -20.06
N ARG A 13 -15.44 5.76 -21.29
CA ARG A 13 -16.41 6.58 -22.05
C ARG A 13 -17.53 5.76 -22.69
N ASN A 14 -17.32 4.47 -22.94
CA ASN A 14 -18.29 3.58 -23.58
C ASN A 14 -18.34 2.23 -22.86
N PHE A 15 -18.50 2.26 -21.54
CA PHE A 15 -18.45 1.05 -20.73
C PHE A 15 -19.57 0.09 -21.10
N ASP A 16 -20.81 0.58 -21.19
CA ASP A 16 -21.98 -0.25 -21.50
C ASP A 16 -21.80 -0.96 -22.85
N GLY A 17 -21.42 -0.21 -23.88
CA GLY A 17 -21.15 -0.77 -25.21
C GLY A 17 -19.98 -1.76 -25.20
N ALA A 18 -18.90 -1.48 -24.46
CA ALA A 18 -17.77 -2.40 -24.35
C ALA A 18 -18.11 -3.68 -23.55
N ALA A 19 -19.11 -3.64 -22.67
CA ALA A 19 -19.52 -4.75 -21.82
C ALA A 19 -20.59 -5.66 -22.46
N GLU A 20 -21.16 -5.28 -23.62
CA GLU A 20 -22.23 -6.04 -24.29
C GLU A 20 -21.77 -7.43 -24.78
N SER A 21 -20.55 -7.54 -25.28
CA SER A 21 -19.98 -8.79 -25.79
C SER A 21 -18.46 -8.75 -25.87
N GLU A 22 -17.84 -9.92 -26.02
CA GLU A 22 -16.40 -10.04 -26.30
C GLU A 22 -16.01 -9.28 -27.58
N ASP A 23 -16.83 -9.35 -28.63
CA ASP A 23 -16.60 -8.63 -29.88
C ASP A 23 -16.66 -7.11 -29.68
N ALA A 24 -17.58 -6.62 -28.84
CA ALA A 24 -17.72 -5.20 -28.55
C ALA A 24 -16.53 -4.67 -27.74
N LEU A 25 -16.03 -5.47 -26.77
CA LEU A 25 -14.80 -5.17 -26.06
C LEU A 25 -13.59 -5.14 -27.01
N ALA A 26 -13.46 -6.15 -27.86
CA ALA A 26 -12.38 -6.23 -28.84
C ALA A 26 -12.40 -5.05 -29.82
N ALA A 27 -13.59 -4.64 -30.28
CA ALA A 27 -13.76 -3.46 -31.12
C ALA A 27 -13.34 -2.16 -30.40
N ALA A 28 -13.73 -2.00 -29.13
CA ALA A 28 -13.33 -0.86 -28.32
C ALA A 28 -11.82 -0.81 -28.10
N MET A 29 -11.18 -1.95 -27.85
CA MET A 29 -9.72 -2.07 -27.70
C MET A 29 -8.99 -1.76 -29.02
N ASN A 30 -9.45 -2.32 -30.14
CA ASN A 30 -8.85 -2.08 -31.46
C ASN A 30 -8.96 -0.62 -31.89
N GLY A 31 -10.07 0.06 -31.57
CA GLY A 31 -10.28 1.47 -31.88
C GLY A 31 -9.29 2.43 -31.21
N THR A 32 -8.58 2.00 -30.17
CA THR A 32 -7.57 2.80 -29.46
C THR A 32 -6.14 2.56 -29.94
N GLY A 33 -5.93 1.66 -30.92
CA GLY A 33 -4.58 1.23 -31.30
C GLY A 33 -3.84 0.48 -30.18
N THR A 34 -4.59 0.00 -29.18
CA THR A 34 -4.12 -0.87 -28.09
C THR A 34 -4.73 -2.27 -28.18
N GLY A 35 -5.33 -2.61 -29.32
CA GLY A 35 -5.59 -4.00 -29.65
C GLY A 35 -4.29 -4.81 -29.54
N PRO A 36 -4.35 -6.12 -29.32
CA PRO A 36 -3.14 -6.94 -29.38
C PRO A 36 -2.43 -6.66 -30.71
N ASP A 37 -1.21 -6.13 -30.65
CA ASP A 37 -0.41 -5.65 -31.79
C ASP A 37 0.02 -6.79 -32.75
N GLY A 38 -0.68 -7.92 -32.76
CA GLY A 38 -0.24 -9.14 -33.44
C GLY A 38 0.90 -9.86 -32.74
N GLU A 39 1.40 -9.38 -31.60
CA GLU A 39 2.16 -10.20 -30.65
C GLU A 39 1.17 -10.92 -29.73
N GLU A 40 0.63 -12.04 -30.23
CA GLU A 40 -0.24 -12.95 -29.50
C GLU A 40 0.57 -13.69 -28.42
N GLY A 41 0.84 -13.03 -27.29
CA GLY A 41 1.58 -13.67 -26.21
C GLY A 41 1.68 -12.85 -24.93
N TRP A 42 1.63 -13.55 -23.81
CA TRP A 42 2.02 -12.99 -22.52
C TRP A 42 3.50 -12.59 -22.54
N SER A 43 3.84 -11.47 -21.92
CA SER A 43 5.22 -11.01 -21.86
C SER A 43 6.15 -12.05 -21.23
N LEU A 44 7.44 -12.05 -21.59
CA LEU A 44 8.42 -12.91 -20.93
C LEU A 44 8.51 -12.63 -19.42
N ALA A 45 8.24 -11.39 -19.02
CA ALA A 45 8.18 -10.98 -17.62
C ALA A 45 7.03 -11.66 -16.87
N CYS A 46 5.89 -11.92 -17.52
CA CYS A 46 4.77 -12.62 -16.89
C CYS A 46 4.84 -14.15 -17.00
N THR A 47 5.41 -14.67 -18.07
CA THR A 47 5.49 -16.13 -18.28
C THR A 47 6.65 -16.76 -17.54
N HIS A 48 7.79 -16.07 -17.42
CA HIS A 48 9.03 -16.65 -16.89
C HIS A 48 9.37 -18.02 -17.53
N GLY A 49 9.08 -18.19 -18.83
CA GLY A 49 9.27 -19.45 -19.55
C GLY A 49 8.11 -20.45 -19.44
N ASP A 50 7.06 -20.15 -18.69
CA ASP A 50 5.83 -20.93 -18.57
C ASP A 50 4.62 -20.10 -19.05
N PRO A 51 4.05 -20.39 -20.23
CA PRO A 51 2.89 -19.68 -20.77
C PRO A 51 1.66 -19.68 -19.85
N LEU A 52 1.51 -20.69 -18.98
CA LEU A 52 0.36 -20.81 -18.09
C LEU A 52 0.35 -19.77 -16.97
N LYS A 53 1.51 -19.17 -16.65
CA LYS A 53 1.62 -18.11 -15.63
C LYS A 53 1.16 -16.75 -16.11
N GLY A 54 1.04 -16.58 -17.42
CA GLY A 54 0.77 -15.30 -18.05
C GLY A 54 -0.52 -14.63 -17.59
N TYR A 55 -1.62 -15.40 -17.54
CA TYR A 55 -2.93 -14.87 -17.15
C TYR A 55 -2.95 -14.31 -15.73
N THR A 56 -2.49 -15.10 -14.75
CA THR A 56 -2.47 -14.67 -13.34
C THR A 56 -1.54 -13.48 -13.13
N CYS A 57 -0.38 -13.45 -13.81
CA CYS A 57 0.51 -12.29 -13.76
C CYS A 57 -0.14 -11.03 -14.33
N GLY A 58 -0.72 -11.12 -15.53
CA GLY A 58 -1.40 -9.98 -16.16
C GLY A 58 -2.58 -9.47 -15.33
N LEU A 59 -3.26 -10.36 -14.61
CA LEU A 59 -4.34 -9.96 -13.71
C LEU A 59 -3.82 -9.21 -12.48
N TRP A 60 -2.72 -9.64 -11.87
CA TRP A 60 -2.07 -8.87 -10.81
C TRP A 60 -1.60 -7.51 -11.30
N GLU A 61 -1.00 -7.43 -12.49
CA GLU A 61 -0.63 -6.15 -13.10
C GLU A 61 -1.85 -5.24 -13.26
N LEU A 62 -2.97 -5.76 -13.78
CA LEU A 62 -4.22 -5.02 -13.91
C LEU A 62 -4.71 -4.49 -12.55
N PHE A 63 -4.70 -5.32 -11.51
CA PHE A 63 -5.15 -4.89 -10.18
C PHE A 63 -4.26 -3.78 -9.60
N HIS A 64 -2.95 -3.87 -9.80
CA HIS A 64 -2.02 -2.81 -9.40
C HIS A 64 -2.25 -1.52 -10.20
N ILE A 65 -2.46 -1.61 -11.52
CA ILE A 65 -2.82 -0.46 -12.37
C ILE A 65 -4.10 0.20 -11.88
N VAL A 66 -5.15 -0.57 -11.60
CA VAL A 66 -6.43 -0.05 -11.08
C VAL A 66 -6.22 0.61 -9.73
N SER A 67 -5.44 0.01 -8.82
CA SER A 67 -5.19 0.57 -7.49
C SER A 67 -4.51 1.94 -7.54
N ILE A 68 -3.54 2.14 -8.44
CA ILE A 68 -2.91 3.43 -8.67
C ILE A 68 -3.87 4.38 -9.41
N GLY A 69 -4.64 3.86 -10.37
CA GLY A 69 -5.65 4.63 -11.10
C GLY A 69 -6.70 5.26 -10.18
N VAL A 70 -7.10 4.60 -9.09
CA VAL A 70 -7.98 5.17 -8.06
C VAL A 70 -7.38 6.41 -7.41
N VAL A 71 -6.07 6.39 -7.10
CA VAL A 71 -5.37 7.56 -6.53
C VAL A 71 -5.35 8.70 -7.54
N GLU A 72 -4.96 8.43 -8.79
CA GLU A 72 -4.88 9.43 -9.87
C GLU A 72 -6.25 10.01 -10.25
N TRP A 73 -7.31 9.21 -10.14
CA TRP A 73 -8.69 9.64 -10.32
C TRP A 73 -9.11 10.61 -9.21
N ASN A 74 -8.94 10.21 -7.95
CA ASN A 74 -9.37 11.00 -6.80
C ASN A 74 -8.68 12.36 -6.69
N GLU A 75 -7.42 12.47 -7.15
CA GLU A 75 -6.68 13.74 -7.23
C GLU A 75 -7.37 14.77 -8.14
N LYS A 76 -8.12 14.32 -9.16
CA LYS A 76 -8.79 15.18 -10.15
C LYS A 76 -10.30 15.22 -9.99
N ALA A 77 -10.88 14.21 -9.35
CA ALA A 77 -12.31 14.06 -9.18
C ALA A 77 -12.88 15.09 -8.19
N ARG A 78 -14.14 15.48 -8.43
CA ARG A 78 -14.92 16.19 -7.42
C ARG A 78 -15.18 15.26 -6.23
N GLN A 79 -15.38 15.84 -5.05
CA GLN A 79 -15.54 15.09 -3.80
C GLN A 79 -16.67 14.05 -3.86
N ASP A 80 -17.78 14.36 -4.54
CA ASP A 80 -18.92 13.46 -4.78
C ASP A 80 -18.64 12.33 -5.78
N GLN A 81 -17.49 12.36 -6.45
CA GLN A 81 -17.07 11.38 -7.47
C GLN A 81 -15.84 10.57 -7.03
N ARG A 82 -15.32 10.81 -5.82
CA ARG A 82 -14.16 10.10 -5.30
C ARG A 82 -14.53 8.66 -4.95
N ILE A 83 -13.59 7.77 -5.21
CA ILE A 83 -13.69 6.34 -4.89
C ILE A 83 -12.99 6.11 -3.56
N THR A 84 -13.70 5.61 -2.56
CA THR A 84 -13.11 5.31 -1.25
C THR A 84 -12.16 4.11 -1.35
N SER A 85 -11.12 4.08 -0.52
CA SER A 85 -10.17 2.97 -0.48
C SER A 85 -10.85 1.64 -0.11
N LEU A 86 -11.87 1.68 0.77
CA LEU A 86 -12.69 0.52 1.10
C LEU A 86 -13.53 0.06 -0.10
N HIS A 87 -14.16 0.99 -0.83
CA HIS A 87 -14.94 0.64 -2.01
C HIS A 87 -14.09 0.00 -3.11
N ALA A 88 -12.90 0.55 -3.40
CA ALA A 88 -11.98 -0.04 -4.35
C ALA A 88 -11.54 -1.45 -3.93
N GLY A 89 -11.18 -1.64 -2.65
CA GLY A 89 -10.81 -2.95 -2.12
C GLY A 89 -11.95 -3.97 -2.15
N THR A 90 -13.17 -3.56 -1.78
CA THR A 90 -14.36 -4.42 -1.79
C THR A 90 -14.69 -4.86 -3.22
N THR A 91 -14.59 -3.95 -4.18
CA THR A 91 -14.81 -4.25 -5.60
C THR A 91 -13.81 -5.28 -6.11
N LEU A 92 -12.52 -5.13 -5.79
CA LEU A 92 -11.50 -6.12 -6.15
C LEU A 92 -11.77 -7.48 -5.51
N ARG A 93 -12.09 -7.51 -4.21
CA ARG A 93 -12.46 -8.75 -3.49
C ARG A 93 -13.63 -9.46 -4.15
N ASN A 94 -14.69 -8.74 -4.50
CA ASN A 94 -15.88 -9.32 -5.13
C ASN A 94 -15.61 -9.81 -6.55
N PHE A 95 -14.76 -9.10 -7.30
CA PHE A 95 -14.32 -9.54 -8.62
C PHE A 95 -13.57 -10.87 -8.54
N ILE A 96 -12.60 -10.98 -7.62
CA ILE A 96 -11.83 -12.21 -7.43
C ILE A 96 -12.74 -13.36 -6.98
N ASP A 97 -13.67 -13.08 -6.06
CA ASP A 97 -14.62 -14.08 -5.57
C ASP A 97 -15.52 -14.64 -6.68
N SER A 98 -15.97 -13.77 -7.58
CA SER A 98 -16.95 -14.13 -8.60
C SER A 98 -16.33 -14.71 -9.88
N PHE A 99 -15.16 -14.23 -10.28
CA PHE A 99 -14.63 -14.46 -11.63
C PHE A 99 -13.28 -15.17 -11.68
N PHE A 100 -12.51 -15.22 -10.58
CA PHE A 100 -11.18 -15.82 -10.63
C PHE A 100 -11.26 -17.35 -10.62
N GLY A 101 -10.67 -17.99 -11.64
CA GLY A 101 -10.83 -19.42 -11.90
C GLY A 101 -10.16 -20.36 -10.89
N CYS A 102 -9.04 -19.94 -10.29
CA CYS A 102 -8.35 -20.75 -9.28
C CYS A 102 -9.09 -20.67 -7.94
N ARG A 103 -9.81 -21.74 -7.56
CA ARG A 103 -10.59 -21.81 -6.31
C ARG A 103 -9.76 -21.51 -5.06
N GLU A 104 -8.65 -22.22 -4.89
CA GLU A 104 -7.81 -22.07 -3.70
C GLU A 104 -7.15 -20.68 -3.64
N CYS A 105 -6.70 -20.15 -4.78
CA CYS A 105 -6.15 -18.80 -4.87
C CYS A 105 -7.20 -17.74 -4.47
N ARG A 106 -8.44 -17.92 -4.95
CA ARG A 106 -9.59 -17.07 -4.61
C ARG A 106 -9.89 -17.12 -3.12
N GLU A 107 -10.03 -18.31 -2.54
CA GLU A 107 -10.31 -18.51 -1.10
C GLU A 107 -9.23 -17.85 -0.24
N ASN A 108 -7.96 -18.01 -0.61
CA ASN A 108 -6.83 -17.37 0.07
C ASN A 108 -6.90 -15.83 0.02
N PHE A 109 -7.23 -15.24 -1.14
CA PHE A 109 -7.34 -13.78 -1.26
C PHE A 109 -8.55 -13.25 -0.47
N VAL A 110 -9.70 -13.91 -0.60
CA VAL A 110 -10.94 -13.54 0.10
C VAL A 110 -10.76 -13.61 1.61
N SER A 111 -10.16 -14.68 2.14
CA SER A 111 -9.83 -14.78 3.56
C SER A 111 -8.87 -13.68 3.99
N ALA A 112 -7.81 -13.38 3.22
CA ALA A 112 -6.91 -12.28 3.55
C ALA A 112 -7.63 -10.93 3.67
N TYR A 113 -8.62 -10.67 2.81
CA TYR A 113 -9.44 -9.46 2.89
C TYR A 113 -10.42 -9.49 4.08
N ASP A 114 -11.21 -10.56 4.21
CA ASP A 114 -12.30 -10.67 5.18
C ASP A 114 -11.76 -10.79 6.63
N ASP A 115 -10.60 -11.44 6.82
CA ASP A 115 -9.92 -11.58 8.12
C ASP A 115 -9.04 -10.36 8.48
N CYS A 116 -9.13 -9.28 7.72
CA CYS A 116 -8.42 -8.03 7.97
C CYS A 116 -6.90 -8.13 8.01
N GLN A 117 -6.31 -9.05 7.24
CA GLN A 117 -4.86 -9.17 7.12
C GLN A 117 -4.25 -7.86 6.60
N PHE A 118 -2.99 -7.61 6.97
CA PHE A 118 -2.25 -6.41 6.59
C PHE A 118 -2.95 -5.09 7.02
N GLY A 119 -3.69 -5.14 8.12
CA GLY A 119 -4.37 -3.99 8.71
C GLY A 119 -5.52 -3.45 7.85
N ARG A 120 -6.10 -4.27 6.96
CA ARG A 120 -7.16 -3.84 6.03
C ARG A 120 -8.30 -3.11 6.76
N CYS A 121 -8.75 -3.66 7.90
CA CYS A 121 -9.83 -3.10 8.74
C CYS A 121 -9.57 -1.66 9.17
N ASP A 122 -8.31 -1.33 9.47
CA ASP A 122 -7.95 -0.05 10.09
C ASP A 122 -7.53 0.99 9.06
N ARG A 123 -6.99 0.55 7.91
CA ARG A 123 -6.39 1.44 6.89
C ARG A 123 -7.32 1.76 5.71
N LEU A 124 -8.21 0.84 5.32
CA LEU A 124 -9.14 1.09 4.21
C LEU A 124 -10.42 1.70 4.78
N THR A 125 -10.65 2.97 4.45
CA THR A 125 -11.79 3.75 4.92
C THR A 125 -12.84 3.94 3.84
N ASP A 126 -14.09 4.11 4.28
CA ASP A 126 -15.23 4.54 3.47
C ASP A 126 -15.50 6.05 3.55
N ASP A 127 -14.58 6.81 4.17
CA ASP A 127 -14.68 8.26 4.21
C ASP A 127 -14.36 8.88 2.83
N SER A 128 -15.39 9.43 2.18
CA SER A 128 -15.27 10.14 0.90
C SER A 128 -14.52 11.47 1.00
N ASN A 129 -14.32 11.98 2.23
CA ASN A 129 -13.54 13.18 2.52
C ASN A 129 -12.08 12.89 2.84
N ALA A 130 -11.69 11.62 2.85
CA ALA A 130 -10.33 11.22 3.18
C ALA A 130 -9.32 11.87 2.23
N ASP A 131 -8.10 12.05 2.73
CA ASP A 131 -7.02 12.72 2.01
C ASP A 131 -6.29 11.78 1.03
N ALA A 132 -5.30 12.33 0.34
CA ALA A 132 -4.48 11.58 -0.61
C ALA A 132 -3.76 10.39 0.04
N ASN A 133 -3.39 10.45 1.32
CA ASN A 133 -2.72 9.34 1.99
C ASN A 133 -3.68 8.15 2.14
N SER A 134 -4.93 8.42 2.50
CA SER A 134 -5.94 7.37 2.61
C SER A 134 -6.21 6.67 1.27
N TRP A 135 -6.23 7.39 0.15
CA TRP A 135 -6.44 6.76 -1.17
C TRP A 135 -5.30 5.80 -1.53
N ARG A 136 -4.06 6.12 -1.14
CA ARG A 136 -2.86 5.29 -1.39
C ARG A 136 -2.88 3.97 -0.62
N GLU A 137 -3.59 3.92 0.50
CA GLU A 137 -3.59 2.74 1.38
C GLU A 137 -4.16 1.49 0.67
N PHE A 138 -5.05 1.64 -0.32
CA PHE A 138 -5.50 0.49 -1.13
C PHE A 138 -4.37 -0.12 -1.96
N ALA A 139 -3.59 0.70 -2.67
CA ALA A 139 -2.44 0.24 -3.46
C ALA A 139 -1.36 -0.38 -2.58
N LEU A 140 -1.08 0.23 -1.41
CA LEU A 140 -0.11 -0.29 -0.44
C LEU A 140 -0.57 -1.60 0.19
N TRP A 141 -1.85 -1.73 0.55
CA TRP A 141 -2.41 -2.97 1.07
C TRP A 141 -2.34 -4.09 0.02
N LEU A 142 -2.72 -3.80 -1.22
CA LEU A 142 -2.66 -4.78 -2.31
C LEU A 142 -1.23 -5.25 -2.57
N TRP A 143 -0.25 -4.33 -2.47
CA TRP A 143 1.17 -4.65 -2.56
C TRP A 143 1.63 -5.58 -1.42
N GLU A 144 1.21 -5.35 -0.17
CA GLU A 144 1.55 -6.24 0.96
C GLU A 144 0.95 -7.64 0.77
N VAL A 145 -0.32 -7.72 0.34
CA VAL A 145 -0.99 -8.99 0.03
C VAL A 145 -0.25 -9.74 -1.07
N HIS A 146 0.10 -9.08 -2.17
CA HIS A 146 0.78 -9.73 -3.29
C HIS A 146 2.17 -10.26 -2.87
N ASN A 147 2.91 -9.51 -2.07
CA ASN A 147 4.18 -9.97 -1.52
C ASN A 147 4.07 -11.12 -0.54
N ALA A 148 3.00 -11.17 0.25
CA ALA A 148 2.71 -12.32 1.09
C ALA A 148 2.37 -13.56 0.27
N VAL A 149 1.66 -13.40 -0.86
CA VAL A 149 1.45 -14.48 -1.83
C VAL A 149 2.77 -14.96 -2.41
N ASN A 150 3.70 -14.08 -2.78
CA ASN A 150 5.01 -14.48 -3.30
C ASN A 150 5.79 -15.35 -2.29
N VAL A 151 5.76 -14.98 -1.01
CA VAL A 151 6.41 -15.75 0.06
C VAL A 151 5.71 -17.09 0.26
N ARG A 152 4.37 -17.11 0.30
CA ARG A 152 3.61 -18.36 0.43
C ARG A 152 3.91 -19.32 -0.73
N LEU A 153 3.89 -18.83 -1.96
CA LEU A 153 4.20 -19.63 -3.15
C LEU A 153 5.63 -20.17 -3.15
N LEU A 154 6.60 -19.41 -2.61
CA LEU A 154 7.96 -19.89 -2.40
C LEU A 154 7.98 -21.11 -1.47
N HIS A 155 7.28 -21.04 -0.33
CA HIS A 155 7.18 -22.17 0.61
C HIS A 155 6.44 -23.37 -0.01
N GLU A 156 5.28 -23.16 -0.61
CA GLU A 156 4.51 -24.21 -1.29
C GLU A 156 5.33 -24.88 -2.41
N SER A 157 6.16 -24.10 -3.13
CA SER A 157 7.06 -24.66 -4.16
C SER A 157 8.15 -25.54 -3.56
N SER A 158 8.76 -25.11 -2.45
CA SER A 158 9.79 -25.90 -1.77
C SER A 158 9.24 -27.20 -1.20
N GLU A 159 8.03 -27.17 -0.65
CA GLU A 159 7.34 -28.36 -0.14
C GLU A 159 7.03 -29.35 -1.25
N ARG A 160 6.45 -28.87 -2.36
CA ARG A 160 6.12 -29.70 -3.52
C ARG A 160 7.35 -30.33 -4.16
N ASP A 161 8.44 -29.57 -4.26
CA ASP A 161 9.66 -30.00 -4.94
C ASP A 161 10.62 -30.78 -4.00
N GLY A 162 10.26 -30.89 -2.71
CA GLY A 162 11.04 -31.61 -1.70
C GLY A 162 12.39 -30.96 -1.37
N THR A 163 12.51 -29.64 -1.58
CA THR A 163 13.74 -28.89 -1.30
C THR A 163 13.81 -28.40 0.14
N SER A 164 14.96 -27.87 0.55
CA SER A 164 15.14 -27.28 1.88
C SER A 164 14.20 -26.10 2.11
N ILE A 165 13.66 -25.98 3.33
CA ILE A 165 12.82 -24.85 3.76
C ILE A 165 13.50 -23.52 3.37
N PRO A 166 12.79 -22.63 2.66
CA PRO A 166 13.33 -21.34 2.25
C PRO A 166 13.89 -20.56 3.43
N ALA A 167 15.10 -20.02 3.29
CA ALA A 167 15.69 -19.16 4.31
C ALA A 167 15.11 -17.75 4.20
N ALA A 168 15.27 -16.94 5.24
CA ALA A 168 14.86 -15.53 5.24
C ALA A 168 15.46 -14.71 4.07
N LYS A 169 16.60 -15.14 3.52
CA LYS A 169 17.17 -14.53 2.31
C LYS A 169 16.31 -14.82 1.08
N ASP A 170 15.79 -16.04 0.95
CA ASP A 170 14.98 -16.47 -0.18
C ASP A 170 13.64 -15.75 -0.16
N GLU A 171 13.03 -15.61 1.01
CA GLU A 171 11.82 -14.78 1.19
C GLU A 171 12.04 -13.34 0.75
N ARG A 172 13.16 -12.72 1.13
CA ARG A 172 13.50 -11.36 0.68
C ARG A 172 13.72 -11.26 -0.83
N ASN A 173 14.19 -12.32 -1.47
CA ASN A 173 14.46 -12.30 -2.91
C ASN A 173 13.17 -12.36 -3.75
N VAL A 174 12.09 -12.93 -3.19
CA VAL A 174 10.77 -12.97 -3.85
C VAL A 174 9.89 -11.76 -3.53
N GLN A 175 10.34 -10.88 -2.62
CA GLN A 175 9.68 -9.60 -2.38
C GLN A 175 9.94 -8.63 -3.54
N TRP A 176 8.89 -7.94 -3.95
CA TRP A 176 8.93 -6.90 -4.97
C TRP A 176 8.53 -5.54 -4.38
N PRO A 177 9.19 -4.43 -4.72
CA PRO A 177 10.43 -4.36 -5.48
C PRO A 177 11.61 -4.91 -4.67
N THR A 178 12.59 -5.51 -5.34
CA THR A 178 13.83 -5.88 -4.66
C THR A 178 14.57 -4.63 -4.17
N LYS A 179 15.48 -4.80 -3.19
CA LYS A 179 16.36 -3.70 -2.74
C LYS A 179 17.19 -3.10 -3.88
N ASP A 180 17.54 -3.89 -4.90
CA ASP A 180 18.29 -3.41 -6.06
C ASP A 180 17.42 -2.54 -6.99
N SER A 181 16.14 -2.90 -7.13
CA SER A 181 15.19 -2.16 -7.97
C SER A 181 14.73 -0.87 -7.31
N CYS A 182 14.50 -0.88 -6.00
CA CYS A 182 14.17 0.32 -5.24
C CYS A 182 14.86 0.32 -3.86
N PRO A 183 16.13 0.76 -3.77
CA PRO A 183 16.83 0.85 -2.48
C PRO A 183 16.11 1.77 -1.49
N GLN A 184 15.43 2.80 -2.01
CA GLN A 184 14.73 3.80 -1.20
C GLN A 184 13.40 3.32 -0.63
N CYS A 185 12.87 2.20 -1.13
CA CYS A 185 11.62 1.62 -0.65
C CYS A 185 11.81 0.86 0.67
N TRP A 186 13.05 0.61 1.09
CA TRP A 186 13.36 -0.26 2.23
C TRP A 186 14.22 0.46 3.28
N ASN A 187 13.89 0.23 4.54
CA ASN A 187 14.72 0.59 5.68
C ASN A 187 15.81 -0.47 5.92
N GLU A 188 16.79 -0.14 6.76
CA GLU A 188 17.90 -1.04 7.10
C GLU A 188 17.39 -2.32 7.78
N ASP A 189 16.36 -2.19 8.63
CA ASP A 189 15.67 -3.29 9.31
C ASP A 189 14.77 -4.14 8.38
N GLY A 190 14.61 -3.74 7.11
CA GLY A 190 13.79 -4.45 6.13
C GLY A 190 12.32 -4.03 6.11
N THR A 191 11.89 -3.07 6.95
CA THR A 191 10.55 -2.46 6.83
C THR A 191 10.47 -1.56 5.59
N ASN A 192 9.28 -1.36 5.04
CA ASN A 192 9.10 -0.53 3.85
C ASN A 192 8.91 0.95 4.20
N ARG A 193 9.33 1.84 3.30
CA ARG A 193 9.03 3.28 3.36
C ARG A 193 7.87 3.60 2.41
N LYS A 194 6.66 3.73 2.97
CA LYS A 194 5.40 3.88 2.24
C LYS A 194 5.42 4.93 1.12
N ASP A 195 5.98 6.12 1.36
CA ASP A 195 6.00 7.18 0.34
C ASP A 195 6.86 6.84 -0.87
N TYR A 196 8.09 6.37 -0.65
CA TYR A 196 8.98 5.94 -1.72
C TYR A 196 8.43 4.71 -2.45
N LEU A 197 7.82 3.79 -1.70
CA LEU A 197 7.16 2.63 -2.25
C LEU A 197 5.99 3.02 -3.14
N HIS A 198 5.07 3.84 -2.66
CA HIS A 198 3.93 4.30 -3.46
C HIS A 198 4.40 5.06 -4.71
N HIS A 199 5.45 5.89 -4.59
CA HIS A 199 6.05 6.55 -5.74
C HIS A 199 6.58 5.55 -6.77
N PHE A 200 7.27 4.49 -6.32
CA PHE A 200 7.75 3.42 -7.16
C PHE A 200 6.58 2.69 -7.86
N LEU A 201 5.56 2.25 -7.12
CA LEU A 201 4.35 1.63 -7.66
C LEU A 201 3.70 2.49 -8.74
N ARG A 202 3.53 3.79 -8.46
CA ARG A 202 2.98 4.75 -9.40
C ARG A 202 3.81 4.85 -10.67
N SER A 203 5.13 4.84 -10.56
CA SER A 203 6.04 4.92 -11.70
C SER A 203 6.02 3.68 -12.59
N GLU A 204 5.78 2.52 -11.99
CA GLU A 204 5.66 1.23 -12.69
C GLU A 204 4.29 1.07 -13.36
N TYR A 205 3.21 1.33 -12.63
CA TYR A 205 1.85 1.01 -13.07
C TYR A 205 1.08 2.19 -13.69
N TRP A 206 1.56 3.41 -13.54
CA TRP A 206 0.93 4.61 -14.12
C TRP A 206 1.98 5.60 -14.69
N PRO A 207 2.83 5.16 -15.63
CA PRO A 207 3.85 6.02 -16.19
C PRO A 207 3.21 7.20 -16.93
N LYS A 208 3.74 8.42 -16.70
CA LYS A 208 3.46 9.56 -17.57
C LYS A 208 3.95 9.24 -19.00
N ASP A 209 3.39 9.90 -20.02
CA ASP A 209 3.64 9.71 -21.47
C ASP A 209 5.10 9.91 -21.96
N GLU A 210 6.09 9.75 -21.09
CA GLU A 210 7.49 9.74 -21.43
C GLU A 210 7.90 8.35 -21.92
N LYS A 211 8.46 8.33 -23.13
CA LYS A 211 9.02 7.17 -23.84
C LYS A 211 9.59 6.09 -22.89
N PRO A 212 9.26 4.81 -23.09
CA PRO A 212 9.71 3.75 -22.20
C PRO A 212 11.23 3.59 -22.27
N ASN A 213 11.83 3.48 -21.08
CA ASN A 213 13.21 3.06 -20.80
C ASN A 213 14.36 4.02 -21.11
N LEU A 214 14.76 4.78 -20.06
CA LEU A 214 16.14 5.09 -19.65
C LEU A 214 16.19 6.08 -18.47
N ARG A 215 15.07 6.74 -18.16
CA ARG A 215 15.02 7.83 -17.16
C ARG A 215 14.54 7.48 -15.76
N LEU A 216 14.08 6.25 -15.49
CA LEU A 216 13.50 5.88 -14.19
C LEU A 216 14.49 6.07 -13.03
N ARG A 217 15.74 5.61 -13.18
CA ARG A 217 16.81 5.83 -12.19
C ARG A 217 17.12 7.32 -11.97
N GLN A 218 16.98 8.15 -13.00
CA GLN A 218 17.29 9.58 -12.92
C GLN A 218 16.12 10.39 -12.36
N ARG A 219 14.88 9.95 -12.60
CA ARG A 219 13.68 10.57 -12.03
C ARG A 219 13.49 10.23 -10.55
N ILE A 220 13.81 9.00 -10.12
CA ILE A 220 13.87 8.65 -8.69
C ILE A 220 14.95 9.51 -7.99
N LYS A 221 16.14 9.64 -8.59
CA LYS A 221 17.17 10.56 -8.08
C LYS A 221 16.69 12.01 -7.99
N ASN A 222 16.00 12.51 -9.00
CA ASN A 222 15.52 13.89 -9.00
C ASN A 222 14.35 14.12 -8.02
N TYR A 223 13.45 13.13 -7.84
CA TYR A 223 12.38 13.18 -6.83
C TYR A 223 12.95 13.21 -5.41
N VAL A 224 14.01 12.42 -5.15
CA VAL A 224 14.78 12.46 -3.89
C VAL A 224 15.37 13.85 -3.67
N ILE A 225 16.02 14.44 -4.69
CA ILE A 225 16.62 15.78 -4.58
C ILE A 225 15.59 16.88 -4.28
N THR A 226 14.37 16.79 -4.83
CA THR A 226 13.35 17.82 -4.59
C THR A 226 12.58 17.65 -3.28
N HIS A 227 12.47 16.43 -2.74
CA HIS A 227 11.70 16.15 -1.50
C HIS A 227 12.59 15.95 -0.25
N GLU A 228 13.91 15.82 -0.40
CA GLU A 228 14.84 16.02 0.71
C GLU A 228 14.70 17.44 1.31
N GLY A 229 14.30 18.43 0.51
CA GLY A 229 14.02 19.79 0.98
C GLY A 229 12.79 19.91 1.88
N GLU A 230 11.69 19.22 1.56
CA GLU A 230 10.42 19.34 2.32
C GLU A 230 10.41 18.55 3.64
N LEU A 231 11.10 17.42 3.72
CA LEU A 231 11.26 16.66 4.97
C LEU A 231 12.21 17.35 5.96
N VAL A 232 13.22 18.06 5.45
CA VAL A 232 14.12 18.87 6.28
C VAL A 232 13.45 20.19 6.67
N ASP A 233 12.60 20.79 5.83
CA ASP A 233 11.93 22.05 6.17
C ASP A 233 10.86 21.86 7.26
N ALA A 234 10.12 20.74 7.29
CA ALA A 234 9.17 20.45 8.38
C ALA A 234 9.85 20.20 9.74
N SER A 235 11.09 19.72 9.75
CA SER A 235 11.88 19.50 10.97
C SER A 235 12.69 20.74 11.37
N VAL A 236 13.07 21.61 10.42
CA VAL A 236 13.85 22.84 10.66
C VAL A 236 12.98 24.07 10.92
N THR A 237 11.74 24.15 10.42
CA THR A 237 10.77 25.20 10.83
C THR A 237 10.27 25.02 12.27
N LEU A 238 10.31 23.79 12.81
CA LEU A 238 10.04 23.55 14.23
C LEU A 238 11.23 23.89 15.16
N LEU A 239 12.42 24.12 14.61
CA LEU A 239 13.64 24.43 15.39
C LEU A 239 14.13 25.89 15.23
N SER A 240 13.49 26.71 14.39
CA SER A 240 13.96 28.08 14.09
C SER A 240 13.12 29.21 14.66
N HIS A 241 11.99 28.94 15.33
CA HIS A 241 11.27 29.99 16.05
C HIS A 241 11.82 30.21 17.47
N ARG A 242 12.45 31.38 17.62
CA ARG A 242 13.13 32.00 18.76
C ARG A 242 12.26 32.23 20.02
N TRP A 243 11.42 31.25 20.40
CA TRP A 243 10.53 31.28 21.56
C TRP A 243 10.51 29.98 22.40
N VAL A 244 11.40 29.01 22.19
CA VAL A 244 11.39 27.74 22.95
C VAL A 244 12.24 27.77 24.24
N VAL A 245 12.66 28.96 24.71
CA VAL A 245 13.39 29.08 25.98
C VAL A 245 12.51 29.37 27.23
N PRO A 246 11.21 29.73 27.16
CA PRO A 246 10.37 29.80 28.38
C PRO A 246 9.44 28.60 28.61
N LEU A 247 9.37 27.58 27.74
CA LEU A 247 8.45 26.43 27.94
C LEU A 247 9.09 25.18 28.56
N ALA A 248 10.42 25.06 28.55
CA ALA A 248 11.11 23.99 29.28
C ALA A 248 11.04 24.16 30.82
N GLY A 249 10.65 25.35 31.32
CA GLY A 249 10.45 25.59 32.75
C GLY A 249 9.12 25.07 33.31
N LEU A 250 8.08 25.00 32.49
CA LEU A 250 6.75 24.57 32.96
C LEU A 250 6.62 23.04 33.05
N SER A 251 7.35 22.29 32.22
CA SER A 251 7.40 20.83 32.30
C SER A 251 8.14 20.35 33.55
N VAL A 252 9.16 21.07 34.02
CA VAL A 252 9.86 20.71 35.28
C VAL A 252 8.99 20.97 36.51
N VAL A 253 8.24 22.08 36.55
CA VAL A 253 7.31 22.36 37.67
C VAL A 253 6.14 21.37 37.68
N GLY A 254 5.60 20.99 36.51
CA GLY A 254 4.55 19.97 36.41
C GLY A 254 5.00 18.59 36.88
N VAL A 255 6.23 18.18 36.52
CA VAL A 255 6.81 16.91 36.97
C VAL A 255 7.10 16.94 38.48
N ILE A 256 7.62 18.05 39.02
CA ILE A 256 7.85 18.21 40.47
C ILE A 256 6.52 18.19 41.25
N TRP A 257 5.47 18.84 40.74
CA TRP A 257 4.14 18.84 41.36
C TRP A 257 3.52 17.43 41.37
N LEU A 258 3.61 16.69 40.26
CA LEU A 258 3.14 15.29 40.18
C LEU A 258 3.90 14.36 41.13
N ILE A 259 5.21 14.56 41.30
CA ILE A 259 6.03 13.80 42.26
C ILE A 259 5.63 14.16 43.70
N SER A 260 5.39 15.44 44.00
CA SER A 260 4.92 15.91 45.32
C SER A 260 3.55 15.32 45.68
N GLU A 261 2.59 15.35 44.75
CA GLU A 261 1.24 14.82 44.98
C GLU A 261 1.25 13.29 45.21
N GLN A 262 2.11 12.55 44.50
CA GLN A 262 2.33 11.11 44.72
C GLN A 262 2.91 10.81 46.11
N GLN A 263 3.84 11.64 46.60
CA GLN A 263 4.42 11.47 47.94
C GLN A 263 3.42 11.78 49.06
N GLU A 264 2.54 12.76 48.87
CA GLU A 264 1.51 13.12 49.85
C GLU A 264 0.41 12.05 49.93
N LYS A 265 -0.03 11.50 48.79
CA LYS A 265 -0.95 10.33 48.77
C LYS A 265 -0.36 9.11 49.47
N ARG A 266 0.96 8.88 49.35
CA ARG A 266 1.67 7.81 50.08
C ARG A 266 1.79 8.08 51.58
N ARG A 267 1.94 9.34 52.02
CA ARG A 267 1.92 9.70 53.46
C ARG A 267 0.52 9.55 54.06
N VAL A 268 -0.52 10.04 53.38
CA VAL A 268 -1.91 9.93 53.85
C VAL A 268 -2.42 8.48 53.84
N GLY A 269 -2.01 7.67 52.84
CA GLY A 269 -2.30 6.24 52.79
C GLY A 269 -1.61 5.41 53.88
N ARG A 270 -0.47 5.87 54.40
CA ARG A 270 0.23 5.25 55.54
C ARG A 270 -0.36 5.65 56.89
N SER A 271 -0.94 6.85 57.00
CA SER A 271 -1.60 7.36 58.22
C SER A 271 -2.98 6.73 58.47
N LYS A 272 -3.65 6.18 57.45
CA LYS A 272 -4.95 5.48 57.61
C LYS A 272 -4.84 4.01 58.10
N LYS A 273 -3.64 3.47 58.34
CA LYS A 273 -3.45 2.10 58.83
C LYS A 273 -3.35 1.97 60.36
N ASP A 274 -3.29 3.08 61.09
CA ASP A 274 -3.27 3.09 62.56
C ASP A 274 -4.57 3.71 63.09
N GLY A 275 -5.68 3.00 62.89
CA GLY A 275 -6.94 3.26 63.61
C GLY A 275 -6.87 2.67 65.02
N PRO A 276 -7.45 3.32 66.05
CA PRO A 276 -7.29 2.89 67.43
C PRO A 276 -7.94 1.53 67.69
N ILE A 277 -7.18 0.67 68.36
CA ILE A 277 -7.65 -0.59 68.96
C ILE A 277 -8.76 -0.26 69.96
N PRO A 278 -9.97 -0.85 69.87
CA PRO A 278 -10.98 -0.65 70.89
C PRO A 278 -10.56 -1.34 72.19
N LEU A 279 -10.42 -0.54 73.24
CA LEU A 279 -10.18 -0.96 74.61
C LEU A 279 -11.49 -0.98 75.40
N TYR A 280 -11.72 -2.11 76.09
CA TYR A 280 -12.75 -2.38 77.13
C TYR A 280 -14.21 -2.47 76.65
N LYS A 281 -15.10 -3.30 77.22
CA LYS A 281 -15.17 -4.04 78.49
C LYS A 281 -16.00 -5.31 78.29
#